data_AF-A0A5P9HQB8-F1
#
_entry.id   AF-A0A5P9HQB8-F1
#
_cell.length_a   1.000
_cell.length_b   1.000
_cell.length_c   1.000
_cell.angle_alpha   90.00
_cell.angle_beta   90.00
_cell.angle_gamma   90.00
#
_symmetry.space_group_name_H-M   'P 1'
#
loop_
_entity.id
_entity.type
_entity.pdbx_description
1 polymer ?
#
loop_
_entity_poly.entity_id
_entity_poly.type
_entity_poly.pdbx_seq_one_letter_code
_entity_poly.pdbx_strand_id
1 'polypeptide(L)'
;MKQSSRYEDTDFQALNRKISLNEKDRHDVLERIHEKIDVAPTTRKSSPPRKYYFAMAAAAVVFMLVLVPSLLSNFNKPNLSEGGTITDQHSSQAELEEILSSYGYAEILHQEEVENGVVVLFTDYIKKDVNIIELNAVFVRKTEDGWDKSLDGGSHTFLEQTELSYQLLLASSDQSPFPLLFGSIIDPAITQVQVTNLDNKQEYTAEIITSENGKSYWYAFVDANSLDAYEIQGVGENGMPIQSSLTHNESALDFELTEEEGKVYELLKADLDVKHAKDLPPISIAKLYVQASLDKEWEVKYELYTDREDRHQISKEEYFNEMTNQTKEQIENSFFGIQDGTFRESEDGSGGHISFMNISGEVWGFSMVKEEDGSWSVSFIPLQ
;
A
#
# COMPACT_ATOMS: atom_id res chain seq x y z
N MET A 1 -19.68 -19.61 44.02
CA MET A 1 -18.42 -20.20 43.51
C MET A 1 -18.55 -20.38 42.01
N LYS A 2 -17.99 -19.46 41.23
CA LYS A 2 -17.65 -19.64 39.81
C LYS A 2 -16.46 -18.73 39.54
N GLN A 3 -15.31 -19.36 39.29
CA GLN A 3 -14.09 -18.71 38.85
C GLN A 3 -14.28 -18.30 37.39
N SER A 4 -14.00 -17.04 37.09
CA SER A 4 -13.75 -16.56 35.72
C SER A 4 -12.29 -16.18 35.65
N SER A 5 -11.61 -16.74 34.65
CA SER A 5 -10.18 -16.66 34.39
C SER A 5 -9.72 -15.23 34.11
N ARG A 6 -8.74 -14.76 34.89
CA ARG A 6 -7.75 -13.77 34.44
C ARG A 6 -6.91 -14.44 33.36
N TYR A 7 -7.01 -13.96 32.14
CA TYR A 7 -5.88 -13.89 31.24
C TYR A 7 -5.66 -12.40 31.02
N GLU A 8 -4.69 -11.87 31.78
CA GLU A 8 -4.29 -10.47 31.73
C GLU A 8 -3.34 -10.25 30.55
N ASP A 9 -3.64 -9.17 29.86
CA ASP A 9 -2.92 -8.48 28.82
C ASP A 9 -1.52 -8.01 29.27
N THR A 10 -0.56 -8.95 29.29
CA THR A 10 0.84 -8.66 29.64
C THR A 10 1.66 -8.10 28.47
N ASP A 11 1.19 -8.30 27.23
CA ASP A 11 1.98 -7.99 26.04
C ASP A 11 1.82 -6.52 25.60
N PHE A 12 0.64 -5.90 25.77
CA PHE A 12 0.47 -4.47 25.48
C PHE A 12 1.20 -3.57 26.48
N GLN A 13 1.24 -3.94 27.77
CA GLN A 13 1.99 -3.18 28.77
C GLN A 13 3.52 -3.28 28.58
N ALA A 14 4.00 -4.32 27.90
CA ALA A 14 5.42 -4.49 27.58
C ALA A 14 5.87 -3.59 26.41
N LEU A 15 4.99 -3.33 25.44
CA LEU A 15 5.23 -2.42 24.32
C LEU A 15 5.33 -0.96 24.78
N ASN A 16 4.45 -0.53 25.68
CA ASN A 16 4.42 0.87 26.15
C ASN A 16 5.57 1.22 27.11
N ARG A 17 6.29 0.24 27.67
CA ARG A 17 7.48 0.46 28.51
C ARG A 17 8.80 0.57 27.73
N LYS A 18 8.82 0.23 26.44
CA LYS A 18 10.08 0.15 25.66
C LYS A 18 10.47 1.44 24.94
N ILE A 19 9.63 2.47 24.92
CA ILE A 19 9.97 3.77 24.32
C ILE A 19 9.84 4.86 25.38
N SER A 20 10.73 4.86 26.37
CA SER A 20 10.96 6.05 27.19
C SER A 20 12.09 6.87 26.55
N LEU A 21 11.76 7.76 25.62
CA LEU A 21 12.70 8.82 25.25
C LEU A 21 12.85 9.74 26.46
N ASN A 22 14.09 9.92 26.91
CA ASN A 22 14.32 10.86 28.00
C ASN A 22 14.05 12.30 27.48
N GLU A 23 13.80 13.23 28.39
CA GLU A 23 13.37 14.59 28.06
C GLU A 23 14.37 15.35 27.17
N LYS A 24 15.67 15.03 27.29
CA LYS A 24 16.73 15.57 26.43
C LYS A 24 16.64 15.03 25.00
N ASP A 25 16.38 13.73 24.83
CA ASP A 25 16.26 13.12 23.50
C ASP A 25 15.01 13.65 22.77
N ARG A 26 13.92 13.91 23.51
CA ARG A 26 12.74 14.63 22.97
C ARG A 26 13.09 16.04 22.51
N HIS A 27 13.91 16.76 23.28
CA HIS A 27 14.32 18.12 22.95
C HIS A 27 15.22 18.16 21.71
N ASP A 28 16.21 17.28 21.61
CA ASP A 28 17.12 17.17 20.46
C ASP A 28 16.36 16.81 19.16
N VAL A 29 15.32 15.96 19.26
CA VAL A 29 14.47 15.62 18.09
C VAL A 29 13.63 16.83 17.65
N LEU A 30 13.04 17.57 18.58
CA LEU A 30 12.26 18.78 18.27
C LEU A 30 13.15 19.90 17.71
N GLU A 31 14.38 20.04 18.19
CA GLU A 31 15.34 21.04 17.68
C GLU A 31 15.75 20.73 16.23
N ARG A 32 16.01 19.45 15.90
CA ARG A 32 16.31 19.03 14.52
C ARG A 32 15.13 19.19 13.56
N ILE A 33 13.90 19.08 14.06
CA ILE A 33 12.69 19.32 13.26
C ILE A 33 12.56 20.82 12.96
N HIS A 34 12.77 21.70 13.95
CA HIS A 34 12.78 23.14 13.73
C HIS A 34 13.91 23.59 12.79
N GLU A 35 15.12 23.04 12.93
CA GLU A 35 16.27 23.38 12.09
C GLU A 35 16.04 23.00 10.61
N LYS A 36 15.24 21.97 10.34
CA LYS A 36 14.85 21.57 8.98
C LYS A 36 13.72 22.41 8.38
N ILE A 37 12.89 23.06 9.21
CA ILE A 37 11.73 23.84 8.75
C ILE A 37 12.13 25.29 8.41
N ASP A 38 13.13 25.86 9.08
CA ASP A 38 13.51 27.28 8.90
C ASP A 38 14.44 27.58 7.71
N VAL A 39 14.83 26.58 6.91
CA VAL A 39 15.67 26.80 5.71
C VAL A 39 14.83 26.76 4.44
N ALA A 40 14.00 27.78 4.24
CA ALA A 40 13.42 28.09 2.94
C ALA A 40 14.42 28.93 2.12
N PRO A 41 14.96 28.44 0.97
CA PRO A 41 15.83 29.25 0.13
C PRO A 41 15.01 30.29 -0.63
N THR A 42 15.11 31.56 -0.25
CA THR A 42 14.61 32.67 -1.08
C THR A 42 15.50 32.83 -2.31
N THR A 43 15.21 32.09 -3.39
CA THR A 43 15.88 32.31 -4.68
C THR A 43 15.26 33.51 -5.39
N ARG A 44 15.92 34.67 -5.33
CA ARG A 44 15.66 35.78 -6.27
C ARG A 44 16.04 35.33 -7.69
N LYS A 45 15.06 35.29 -8.60
CA LYS A 45 15.29 35.05 -10.03
C LYS A 45 16.10 36.20 -10.64
N SER A 46 17.41 36.04 -10.71
CA SER A 46 18.28 36.84 -11.59
C SER A 46 18.40 36.11 -12.92
N SER A 47 17.88 36.69 -14.00
CA SER A 47 18.06 36.15 -15.35
C SER A 47 19.56 36.15 -15.69
N PRO A 48 20.16 35.00 -16.07
CA PRO A 48 21.59 34.95 -16.34
C PRO A 48 21.93 35.81 -17.57
N PRO A 49 23.06 36.54 -17.54
CA PRO A 49 23.45 37.42 -18.63
C PRO A 49 23.65 36.62 -19.91
N ARG A 50 23.30 37.20 -21.07
CA ARG A 50 23.35 36.56 -22.41
C ARG A 50 24.67 35.85 -22.73
N LYS A 51 25.77 36.22 -22.07
CA LYS A 51 27.09 35.56 -22.17
C LYS A 51 27.09 34.11 -21.65
N TYR A 52 26.21 33.76 -20.72
CA TYR A 52 26.06 32.40 -20.18
C TYR A 52 25.52 31.43 -21.25
N TYR A 53 24.54 31.87 -22.03
CA TYR A 53 24.00 31.07 -23.14
C TYR A 53 25.01 30.85 -24.26
N PHE A 54 25.89 31.83 -24.53
CA PHE A 54 27.00 31.64 -25.46
C PHE A 54 28.03 30.61 -24.97
N ALA A 55 28.34 30.60 -23.67
CA ALA A 55 29.25 29.61 -23.09
C ALA A 55 28.64 28.20 -23.12
N MET A 56 27.35 28.06 -22.80
CA MET A 56 26.62 26.78 -22.87
C MET A 56 26.54 26.25 -24.30
N ALA A 57 26.25 27.12 -25.28
CA ALA A 57 26.22 26.72 -26.69
C ALA A 57 27.60 26.26 -27.19
N ALA A 58 28.68 26.96 -26.79
CA ALA A 58 30.04 26.56 -27.14
C ALA A 58 30.43 25.21 -26.50
N ALA A 59 30.07 24.99 -25.23
CA ALA A 59 30.31 23.73 -24.53
C ALA A 59 29.54 22.57 -25.18
N ALA A 60 28.27 22.79 -25.57
CA ALA A 60 27.45 21.78 -26.25
C ALA A 60 28.02 21.39 -27.62
N VAL A 61 28.55 22.35 -28.40
CA VAL A 61 29.19 22.05 -29.70
C VAL A 61 30.48 21.26 -29.51
N VAL A 62 31.31 21.59 -28.51
CA VAL A 62 32.51 20.82 -28.19
C VAL A 62 32.13 19.40 -27.75
N PHE A 63 31.09 19.26 -26.92
CA PHE A 63 30.60 17.96 -26.47
C PHE A 63 30.08 17.10 -27.63
N MET A 64 29.33 17.68 -28.57
CA MET A 64 28.90 16.98 -29.80
C MET A 64 30.09 16.57 -30.68
N LEU A 65 31.10 17.43 -30.84
CA LEU A 65 32.28 17.08 -31.66
C LEU A 65 33.12 15.96 -31.06
N VAL A 66 33.08 15.76 -29.75
CA VAL A 66 33.78 14.65 -29.07
C VAL A 66 32.97 13.37 -29.09
N LEU A 67 31.64 13.43 -28.90
CA LEU A 67 30.80 12.24 -28.78
C LEU A 67 30.28 11.68 -30.10
N VAL A 68 30.06 12.52 -31.11
CA VAL A 68 29.53 12.06 -32.42
C VAL A 68 30.50 11.10 -33.13
N PRO A 69 31.83 11.32 -33.12
CA PRO A 69 32.77 10.35 -33.69
C PRO A 69 32.80 9.00 -32.95
N SER A 70 32.63 8.97 -31.62
CA SER A 70 32.60 7.73 -30.85
C SER A 70 31.32 6.92 -31.06
N LEU A 71 30.19 7.58 -31.32
CA LEU A 71 28.93 6.92 -31.66
C LEU A 71 28.95 6.38 -33.09
N LEU A 72 29.55 7.12 -34.04
CA LEU A 72 29.65 6.67 -35.44
C LEU A 72 30.69 5.57 -35.65
N SER A 73 31.72 5.45 -34.80
CA SER A 73 32.69 4.35 -34.88
C SER A 73 32.14 2.99 -34.46
N ASN A 74 30.97 2.94 -33.82
CA ASN A 74 30.30 1.68 -33.43
C ASN A 74 29.39 1.09 -34.52
N PHE A 75 29.11 1.81 -35.61
CA PHE A 75 28.21 1.32 -36.67
C PHE A 75 28.89 0.51 -37.79
N ASN A 76 30.20 0.26 -37.70
CA ASN A 76 30.92 -0.56 -38.67
C ASN A 76 31.75 -1.65 -37.98
N LYS A 77 31.10 -2.73 -37.55
CA LYS A 77 31.75 -4.05 -37.46
C LYS A 77 30.87 -5.12 -38.10
N PRO A 78 31.41 -5.92 -39.03
CA PRO A 78 30.70 -7.06 -39.59
C PRO A 78 30.69 -8.23 -38.59
N ASN A 79 29.57 -8.96 -38.60
CA ASN A 79 29.37 -10.21 -37.88
C ASN A 79 30.49 -11.23 -38.18
N LEU A 80 31.12 -11.77 -37.14
CA LEU A 80 31.74 -13.11 -37.15
C LEU A 80 32.07 -13.59 -35.73
N SER A 81 31.49 -14.76 -35.43
CA SER A 81 31.98 -15.89 -34.61
C SER A 81 32.30 -15.73 -33.12
N GLU A 82 31.58 -16.57 -32.36
CA GLU A 82 32.04 -17.49 -31.31
C GLU A 82 32.71 -16.94 -30.03
N GLY A 83 32.07 -17.29 -28.90
CA GLY A 83 32.75 -17.60 -27.63
C GLY A 83 32.79 -16.46 -26.62
N GLY A 84 31.96 -16.56 -25.57
CA GLY A 84 32.06 -15.65 -24.43
C GLY A 84 30.88 -15.70 -23.46
N THR A 85 30.59 -16.87 -22.88
CA THR A 85 29.80 -16.99 -21.65
C THR A 85 30.59 -16.43 -20.44
N ILE A 86 29.87 -15.77 -19.51
CA ILE A 86 30.13 -15.58 -18.06
C ILE A 86 30.23 -14.12 -17.54
N THR A 87 30.26 -13.05 -18.35
CA THR A 87 30.42 -11.68 -17.79
C THR A 87 29.16 -10.85 -17.51
N ASP A 88 27.96 -11.23 -18.00
CA ASP A 88 26.78 -10.34 -17.89
C ASP A 88 25.88 -10.58 -16.66
N GLN A 89 25.92 -11.76 -16.01
CA GLN A 89 25.04 -12.02 -14.86
C GLN A 89 25.46 -11.25 -13.60
N HIS A 90 26.76 -11.02 -13.37
CA HIS A 90 27.24 -10.36 -12.15
C HIS A 90 26.92 -8.86 -12.09
N SER A 91 26.77 -8.17 -13.22
CA SER A 91 26.36 -6.75 -13.22
C SER A 91 24.87 -6.60 -12.90
N SER A 92 24.05 -7.51 -13.46
CA SER A 92 22.58 -7.43 -13.31
C SER A 92 22.09 -7.64 -11.87
N GLN A 93 22.73 -8.53 -11.11
CA GLN A 93 22.33 -8.81 -9.73
C GLN A 93 22.69 -7.66 -8.78
N ALA A 94 23.87 -7.06 -8.94
CA ALA A 94 24.29 -5.94 -8.09
C ALA A 94 23.39 -4.71 -8.27
N GLU A 95 22.94 -4.45 -9.50
CA GLU A 95 21.99 -3.36 -9.81
C GLU A 95 20.61 -3.63 -9.18
N LEU A 96 20.11 -4.87 -9.24
CA LEU A 96 18.87 -5.25 -8.56
C LEU A 96 18.99 -5.12 -7.04
N GLU A 97 20.09 -5.58 -6.45
CA GLU A 97 20.36 -5.42 -5.01
C GLU A 97 20.44 -3.94 -4.61
N GLU A 98 21.00 -3.07 -5.46
CA GLU A 98 21.01 -1.62 -5.24
C GLU A 98 19.59 -1.04 -5.26
N ILE A 99 18.75 -1.44 -6.21
CA ILE A 99 17.34 -1.02 -6.27
C ILE A 99 16.62 -1.46 -4.99
N LEU A 100 16.74 -2.74 -4.63
CA LEU A 100 16.08 -3.32 -3.46
C LEU A 100 16.60 -2.71 -2.16
N SER A 101 17.87 -2.29 -2.09
CA SER A 101 18.44 -1.66 -0.89
C SER A 101 17.66 -0.41 -0.45
N SER A 102 17.01 0.28 -1.39
CA SER A 102 16.14 1.43 -1.07
C SER A 102 14.85 1.05 -0.35
N TYR A 103 14.42 -0.22 -0.42
CA TYR A 103 13.29 -0.79 0.31
C TYR A 103 13.71 -1.36 1.67
N GLY A 104 15.01 -1.42 1.98
CA GLY A 104 15.47 -1.95 3.27
C GLY A 104 15.27 -3.47 3.43
N TYR A 105 15.31 -4.23 2.33
CA TYR A 105 15.09 -5.68 2.35
C TYR A 105 16.01 -6.41 3.35
N ALA A 106 15.45 -7.45 3.95
CA ALA A 106 16.12 -8.39 4.83
C ALA A 106 16.63 -9.62 4.08
N GLU A 107 15.79 -10.21 3.23
CA GLU A 107 16.07 -11.44 2.47
C GLU A 107 15.34 -11.38 1.13
N ILE A 108 16.06 -11.64 0.04
CA ILE A 108 15.44 -11.87 -1.27
C ILE A 108 15.00 -13.34 -1.30
N LEU A 109 13.70 -13.56 -1.42
CA LEU A 109 13.10 -14.90 -1.41
C LEU A 109 13.12 -15.54 -2.80
N HIS A 110 12.74 -14.78 -3.82
CA HIS A 110 12.62 -15.27 -5.18
C HIS A 110 12.74 -14.15 -6.23
N GLN A 111 13.16 -14.52 -7.43
CA GLN A 111 13.21 -13.66 -8.60
C GLN A 111 12.55 -14.39 -9.78
N GLU A 112 11.44 -13.86 -10.26
CA GLU A 112 10.72 -14.40 -11.41
C GLU A 112 10.95 -13.51 -12.63
N GLU A 113 11.57 -14.07 -13.67
CA GLU A 113 11.75 -13.37 -14.95
C GLU A 113 10.41 -13.28 -15.69
N VAL A 114 10.04 -12.07 -16.10
CA VAL A 114 8.81 -11.78 -16.86
C VAL A 114 9.17 -11.03 -18.15
N GLU A 115 8.21 -10.88 -19.07
CA GLU A 115 8.48 -10.37 -20.43
C GLU A 115 9.32 -9.08 -20.47
N ASN A 116 9.07 -8.14 -19.55
CA ASN A 116 9.69 -6.81 -19.53
C ASN A 116 10.50 -6.51 -18.26
N GLY A 117 10.91 -7.53 -17.50
CA GLY A 117 11.67 -7.31 -16.28
C GLY A 117 11.66 -8.50 -15.33
N VAL A 118 11.73 -8.22 -14.03
CA VAL A 118 11.77 -9.23 -12.98
C VAL A 118 10.79 -8.87 -11.86
N VAL A 119 10.02 -9.84 -11.40
CA VAL A 119 9.26 -9.72 -10.14
C VAL A 119 10.14 -10.27 -9.02
N VAL A 120 10.43 -9.44 -8.04
CA VAL A 120 11.23 -9.80 -6.88
C VAL A 120 10.30 -9.96 -5.69
N LEU A 121 10.31 -11.16 -5.09
CA LEU A 121 9.72 -11.38 -3.78
C LEU A 121 10.81 -11.30 -2.73
N PHE A 122 10.60 -10.47 -1.71
CA PHE A 122 11.55 -10.27 -0.62
C PHE A 122 10.84 -10.00 0.69
N THR A 123 11.56 -10.15 1.80
CA THR A 123 11.09 -9.72 3.10
C THR A 123 11.82 -8.48 3.55
N ASP A 124 11.19 -7.65 4.37
CA ASP A 124 11.86 -6.56 5.10
C ASP A 124 11.40 -6.54 6.57
N TYR A 125 12.07 -5.73 7.40
CA TYR A 125 11.73 -5.58 8.81
C TYR A 125 11.02 -4.24 9.02
N ILE A 126 9.71 -4.28 9.24
CA ILE A 126 8.97 -3.11 9.75
C ILE A 126 9.57 -2.68 11.10
N LYS A 127 9.83 -3.65 11.98
CA LYS A 127 10.42 -3.39 13.30
C LYS A 127 11.33 -4.53 13.75
N LYS A 128 12.64 -4.32 13.57
CA LYS A 128 13.69 -5.34 13.78
C LYS A 128 13.81 -5.85 15.23
N ASP A 129 13.44 -5.05 16.23
CA ASP A 129 13.53 -5.40 17.66
C ASP A 129 12.42 -6.35 18.14
N VAL A 130 11.31 -6.43 17.40
CA VAL A 130 10.17 -7.32 17.68
C VAL A 130 9.91 -8.32 16.56
N ASN A 131 10.80 -8.39 15.57
CA ASN A 131 10.77 -9.36 14.47
C ASN A 131 9.47 -9.32 13.65
N ILE A 132 8.89 -8.13 13.46
CA ILE A 132 7.80 -7.93 12.52
C ILE A 132 8.42 -7.87 11.13
N ILE A 133 8.03 -8.83 10.31
CA ILE A 133 8.50 -9.03 8.95
C ILE A 133 7.33 -8.79 8.03
N GLU A 134 7.57 -8.14 6.90
CA GLU A 134 6.59 -7.97 5.83
C GLU A 134 7.11 -8.65 4.56
N LEU A 135 6.20 -9.26 3.82
CA LEU A 135 6.49 -9.88 2.53
C LEU A 135 6.14 -8.89 1.43
N ASN A 136 7.09 -8.62 0.56
CA ASN A 136 6.98 -7.65 -0.50
C ASN A 136 7.10 -8.35 -1.86
N ALA A 137 6.34 -7.85 -2.83
CA ALA A 137 6.48 -8.20 -4.24
C ALA A 137 6.63 -6.90 -5.06
N VAL A 138 7.72 -6.79 -5.82
CA VAL A 138 8.03 -5.59 -6.61
C VAL A 138 8.42 -5.97 -8.03
N PHE A 139 7.87 -5.27 -9.02
CA PHE A 139 8.27 -5.42 -10.42
C PHE A 139 9.36 -4.42 -10.79
N VAL A 140 10.55 -4.92 -11.14
CA VAL A 140 11.66 -4.12 -11.65
C VAL A 140 11.72 -4.24 -13.16
N ARG A 141 11.49 -3.13 -13.86
CA ARG A 141 11.42 -3.11 -15.33
C ARG A 141 12.82 -3.13 -15.93
N LYS A 142 13.01 -3.91 -16.98
CA LYS A 142 14.21 -3.91 -17.80
C LYS A 142 14.01 -2.99 -19.01
N THR A 143 14.91 -2.04 -19.20
CA THR A 143 14.91 -1.09 -20.33
C THR A 143 16.19 -1.23 -21.15
N GLU A 144 16.25 -0.58 -22.31
CA GLU A 144 17.46 -0.55 -23.14
C GLU A 144 18.67 0.10 -22.41
N ASP A 145 18.40 1.00 -21.45
CA ASP A 145 19.40 1.71 -20.66
C ASP A 145 19.75 1.02 -19.32
N GLY A 146 19.16 -0.16 -19.05
CA GLY A 146 19.37 -0.93 -17.81
C GLY A 146 18.08 -1.14 -17.01
N TRP A 147 18.21 -1.44 -15.73
CA TRP A 147 17.07 -1.59 -14.83
C TRP A 147 16.49 -0.23 -14.45
N ASP A 148 15.17 -0.10 -14.55
CA ASP A 148 14.43 1.07 -14.11
C ASP A 148 13.75 0.78 -12.76
N LYS A 149 13.79 1.75 -11.84
CA LYS A 149 13.19 1.59 -10.51
C LYS A 149 11.69 1.38 -10.66
N SER A 150 11.17 0.43 -9.89
CA SER A 150 9.83 -0.13 -10.07
C SER A 150 8.74 0.93 -10.17
N LEU A 151 7.77 0.69 -11.06
CA LEU A 151 6.52 1.44 -11.10
C LEU A 151 5.40 0.77 -10.29
N ASP A 152 5.60 -0.48 -9.86
CA ASP A 152 4.52 -1.30 -9.33
C ASP A 152 5.00 -2.30 -8.26
N GLY A 153 4.24 -2.45 -7.19
CA GLY A 153 4.56 -3.33 -6.07
C GLY A 153 3.56 -3.27 -4.93
N GLY A 154 3.60 -4.27 -4.06
CA GLY A 154 2.72 -4.39 -2.89
C GLY A 154 3.43 -5.09 -1.74
N SER A 155 2.88 -4.92 -0.55
CA SER A 155 3.45 -5.42 0.69
C SER A 155 2.37 -6.04 1.57
N HIS A 156 2.67 -7.22 2.12
CA HIS A 156 1.77 -8.04 2.92
C HIS A 156 2.34 -8.21 4.32
N THR A 157 1.70 -7.58 5.30
CA THR A 157 2.11 -7.69 6.70
C THR A 157 1.42 -8.85 7.40
N PHE A 158 2.22 -9.72 8.03
CA PHE A 158 1.72 -10.87 8.80
C PHE A 158 1.22 -10.44 10.18
N LEU A 159 -0.01 -9.91 10.28
CA LEU A 159 -0.62 -9.60 11.58
C LEU A 159 -1.42 -10.77 12.18
N GLU A 160 -1.86 -11.72 11.35
CA GLU A 160 -2.72 -12.83 11.78
C GLU A 160 -2.01 -14.18 11.81
N GLN A 161 -2.40 -15.03 12.77
CA GLN A 161 -2.00 -16.44 12.87
C GLN A 161 -2.89 -17.32 11.97
N THR A 162 -3.07 -16.96 10.70
CA THR A 162 -3.78 -17.82 9.75
C THR A 162 -2.85 -18.89 9.21
N GLU A 163 -3.34 -20.13 9.04
CA GLU A 163 -2.54 -21.25 8.53
C GLU A 163 -1.97 -20.98 7.13
N LEU A 164 -2.69 -20.17 6.34
CA LEU A 164 -2.33 -19.64 5.03
C LEU A 164 -2.74 -18.16 4.95
N SER A 165 -1.80 -17.30 4.57
CA SER A 165 -2.07 -15.87 4.32
C SER A 165 -1.94 -15.55 2.83
N TYR A 166 -2.56 -14.45 2.39
CA TYR A 166 -2.52 -14.00 1.00
C TYR A 166 -2.76 -12.51 0.89
N GLN A 167 -2.27 -11.94 -0.21
CA GLN A 167 -2.59 -10.62 -0.71
C GLN A 167 -2.70 -10.67 -2.24
N LEU A 168 -3.65 -9.93 -2.80
CA LEU A 168 -3.77 -9.70 -4.24
C LEU A 168 -3.11 -8.37 -4.60
N LEU A 169 -2.09 -8.43 -5.45
CA LEU A 169 -1.47 -7.26 -6.05
C LEU A 169 -2.00 -7.08 -7.47
N LEU A 170 -2.63 -5.94 -7.73
CA LEU A 170 -3.15 -5.56 -9.03
C LEU A 170 -2.13 -4.71 -9.80
N ALA A 171 -2.22 -4.73 -11.12
CA ALA A 171 -1.40 -3.87 -11.97
C ALA A 171 -1.78 -2.40 -11.83
N SER A 172 -0.79 -1.53 -11.59
CA SER A 172 -0.95 -0.07 -11.67
C SER A 172 -0.61 0.50 -13.07
N SER A 173 -0.07 -0.34 -13.97
CA SER A 173 0.22 0.03 -15.37
C SER A 173 0.06 -1.14 -16.33
N ASP A 174 -0.12 -0.84 -17.62
CA ASP A 174 -0.23 -1.81 -18.71
C ASP A 174 1.06 -2.60 -18.98
N GLN A 175 2.19 -2.13 -18.46
CA GLN A 175 3.48 -2.81 -18.56
C GLN A 175 3.80 -3.70 -17.36
N SER A 176 2.92 -3.72 -16.36
CA SER A 176 3.07 -4.53 -15.16
C SER A 176 2.75 -6.01 -15.45
N PRO A 177 3.52 -6.95 -14.90
CA PRO A 177 3.22 -8.38 -15.00
C PRO A 177 2.11 -8.83 -14.02
N PHE A 178 1.66 -7.94 -13.14
CA PHE A 178 0.54 -8.22 -12.23
C PHE A 178 -0.76 -8.33 -13.03
N PRO A 179 -1.76 -9.10 -12.56
CA PRO A 179 -2.02 -9.47 -11.16
C PRO A 179 -1.20 -10.62 -10.56
N LEU A 180 -0.87 -10.50 -9.27
CA LEU A 180 -0.12 -11.50 -8.50
C LEU A 180 -0.83 -11.77 -7.16
N LEU A 181 -1.13 -13.03 -6.88
CA LEU A 181 -1.46 -13.49 -5.53
C LEU A 181 -0.20 -14.00 -4.86
N PHE A 182 0.04 -13.60 -3.62
CA PHE A 182 1.22 -14.05 -2.87
C PHE A 182 0.96 -14.03 -1.37
N GLY A 183 1.71 -14.81 -0.60
CA GLY A 183 1.53 -14.88 0.84
C GLY A 183 2.48 -15.85 1.54
N SER A 184 2.14 -16.22 2.78
CA SER A 184 2.91 -17.17 3.59
C SER A 184 2.10 -18.40 3.99
N ILE A 185 2.82 -19.50 4.20
CA ILE A 185 2.31 -20.77 4.70
C ILE A 185 2.81 -20.92 6.14
N ILE A 186 1.88 -20.94 7.10
CA ILE A 186 2.19 -21.13 8.53
C ILE A 186 2.00 -22.59 8.93
N ASP A 187 0.99 -23.28 8.40
CA ASP A 187 0.79 -24.71 8.67
C ASP A 187 1.73 -25.56 7.79
N PRO A 188 2.74 -26.26 8.38
CA PRO A 188 3.66 -27.10 7.63
C PRO A 188 2.99 -28.32 6.98
N ALA A 189 1.75 -28.64 7.32
CA ALA A 189 0.98 -29.69 6.65
C ALA A 189 0.55 -29.30 5.23
N ILE A 190 0.53 -28.00 4.90
CA ILE A 190 0.23 -27.50 3.56
C ILE A 190 1.47 -27.70 2.68
N THR A 191 1.32 -28.52 1.63
CA THR A 191 2.38 -28.84 0.67
C THR A 191 2.13 -28.27 -0.72
N GLN A 192 0.92 -27.79 -0.97
CA GLN A 192 0.54 -27.14 -2.22
C GLN A 192 -0.48 -26.04 -1.91
N VAL A 193 -0.46 -24.96 -2.69
CA VAL A 193 -1.50 -23.94 -2.67
C VAL A 193 -2.16 -23.92 -4.06
N GLN A 194 -3.48 -24.08 -4.07
CA GLN A 194 -4.29 -24.04 -5.30
C GLN A 194 -5.16 -22.79 -5.27
N VAL A 195 -5.16 -22.06 -6.37
CA VAL A 195 -5.94 -20.83 -6.54
C VAL A 195 -6.95 -21.08 -7.65
N THR A 196 -8.23 -20.81 -7.40
CA THR A 196 -9.32 -21.01 -8.37
C THR A 196 -10.06 -19.71 -8.57
N ASN A 197 -10.03 -19.15 -9.79
CA ASN A 197 -10.89 -18.03 -10.14
C ASN A 197 -12.34 -18.51 -10.14
N LEU A 198 -13.18 -17.88 -9.33
CA LEU A 198 -14.55 -18.30 -9.09
C LEU A 198 -15.48 -17.99 -10.27
N ASP A 199 -15.15 -17.00 -11.09
CA ASP A 199 -15.98 -16.55 -12.21
C ASP A 199 -15.81 -17.46 -13.42
N ASN A 200 -14.56 -17.71 -13.82
CA ASN A 200 -14.24 -18.50 -15.01
C ASN A 200 -13.84 -19.96 -14.71
N LYS A 201 -13.70 -20.32 -13.43
CA LYS A 201 -13.27 -21.66 -12.95
C LYS A 201 -11.87 -22.05 -13.40
N GLN A 202 -11.03 -21.08 -13.76
CA GLN A 202 -9.63 -21.30 -14.08
C GLN A 202 -8.85 -21.57 -12.80
N GLU A 203 -8.01 -22.60 -12.84
CA GLU A 203 -7.16 -23.02 -11.73
C GLU A 203 -5.72 -22.62 -11.99
N TYR A 204 -5.07 -22.12 -10.95
CA TYR A 204 -3.66 -21.76 -10.91
C TYR A 204 -3.01 -22.55 -9.77
N THR A 205 -1.88 -23.20 -10.06
CA THR A 205 -1.05 -23.81 -9.02
C THR A 205 -0.01 -22.79 -8.60
N ALA A 206 0.03 -22.48 -7.31
CA ALA A 206 1.02 -21.57 -6.79
C ALA A 206 2.40 -22.23 -6.66
N GLU A 207 3.44 -21.43 -6.87
CA GLU A 207 4.82 -21.79 -6.59
C GLU A 207 5.11 -21.54 -5.11
N ILE A 208 5.76 -22.50 -4.46
CA ILE A 208 6.13 -22.41 -3.04
C ILE A 208 7.62 -22.13 -2.91
N ILE A 209 7.96 -21.08 -2.17
CA ILE A 209 9.31 -20.63 -1.89
C ILE A 209 9.63 -20.96 -0.44
N THR A 210 10.83 -21.48 -0.17
CA THR A 210 11.32 -21.68 1.21
C THR A 210 12.49 -20.76 1.48
N SER A 211 12.38 -19.91 2.51
CA SER A 211 13.47 -19.02 2.93
C SER A 211 14.62 -19.76 3.59
N GLU A 212 15.74 -19.07 3.77
CA GLU A 212 16.91 -19.58 4.48
C GLU A 212 16.60 -20.01 5.93
N ASN A 213 15.61 -19.37 6.55
CA ASN A 213 15.16 -19.71 7.91
C ASN A 213 14.07 -20.80 7.96
N GLY A 214 13.73 -21.41 6.82
CA GLY A 214 12.79 -22.53 6.71
C GLY A 214 11.32 -22.12 6.77
N LYS A 215 10.98 -20.84 6.62
CA LYS A 215 9.60 -20.40 6.42
C LYS A 215 9.19 -20.62 4.98
N SER A 216 7.91 -20.88 4.77
CA SER A 216 7.35 -21.11 3.44
C SER A 216 6.49 -19.92 3.02
N TYR A 217 6.71 -19.48 1.78
CA TYR A 217 5.98 -18.43 1.09
C TYR A 217 5.42 -19.01 -0.20
N TRP A 218 4.47 -18.33 -0.81
CA TRP A 218 3.91 -18.78 -2.08
C TRP A 218 3.51 -17.60 -2.96
N TYR A 219 3.45 -17.84 -4.27
CA TYR A 219 2.91 -16.89 -5.24
C TYR A 219 2.27 -17.58 -6.44
N ALA A 220 1.34 -16.89 -7.08
CA ALA A 220 0.69 -17.30 -8.33
C ALA A 220 0.35 -16.06 -9.17
N PHE A 221 0.83 -16.04 -10.42
CA PHE A 221 0.30 -15.09 -11.41
C PHE A 221 -1.10 -15.55 -11.81
N VAL A 222 -2.05 -14.62 -11.77
CA VAL A 222 -3.44 -14.90 -12.11
C VAL A 222 -3.93 -13.92 -13.16
N ASP A 223 -4.85 -14.38 -14.00
CA ASP A 223 -5.59 -13.47 -14.86
C ASP A 223 -6.67 -12.83 -13.96
N ALA A 224 -6.42 -11.62 -13.46
CA ALA A 224 -7.41 -10.88 -12.67
C ALA A 224 -7.91 -9.66 -13.42
N ASN A 225 -9.23 -9.51 -13.44
CA ASN A 225 -9.84 -8.18 -13.40
C ASN A 225 -9.99 -7.76 -11.94
N SER A 226 -10.07 -6.46 -11.65
CA SER A 226 -10.22 -5.93 -10.29
C SER A 226 -11.49 -6.39 -9.54
N LEU A 227 -12.36 -7.15 -10.21
CA LEU A 227 -13.61 -7.70 -9.67
C LEU A 227 -13.59 -9.23 -9.49
N ASP A 228 -12.54 -9.92 -9.95
CA ASP A 228 -12.52 -11.38 -9.94
C ASP A 228 -12.31 -11.89 -8.51
N ALA A 229 -13.09 -12.89 -8.09
CA ALA A 229 -12.82 -13.61 -6.85
C ALA A 229 -12.03 -14.88 -7.08
N TYR A 230 -11.24 -15.23 -6.07
CA TYR A 230 -10.42 -16.41 -6.02
C TYR A 230 -10.71 -17.21 -4.76
N GLU A 231 -10.85 -18.51 -4.92
CA GLU A 231 -10.71 -19.45 -3.82
C GLU A 231 -9.25 -19.88 -3.73
N ILE A 232 -8.67 -19.75 -2.53
CA ILE A 232 -7.30 -20.11 -2.23
C ILE A 232 -7.33 -21.28 -1.25
N GLN A 233 -6.86 -22.44 -1.68
CA GLN A 233 -6.84 -23.66 -0.89
C GLN A 233 -5.41 -24.08 -0.54
N GLY A 234 -5.16 -24.29 0.75
CA GLY A 234 -3.98 -25.00 1.23
C GLY A 234 -4.25 -26.50 1.19
N VAL A 235 -3.45 -27.25 0.45
CA VAL A 235 -3.62 -28.68 0.20
C VAL A 235 -2.48 -29.47 0.83
N GLY A 236 -2.82 -30.53 1.57
CA GLY A 236 -1.84 -31.41 2.20
C GLY A 236 -1.30 -32.50 1.27
N GLU A 237 -0.33 -33.29 1.75
CA GLU A 237 0.33 -34.36 0.96
C GLU A 237 -0.65 -35.39 0.36
N ASN A 238 -1.80 -35.60 1.00
CA ASN A 238 -2.82 -36.54 0.55
C ASN A 238 -3.75 -35.95 -0.52
N GLY A 239 -3.53 -34.71 -0.96
CA GLY A 239 -4.38 -34.01 -1.92
C GLY A 239 -5.70 -33.50 -1.34
N MET A 240 -5.88 -33.55 -0.01
CA MET A 240 -7.08 -33.02 0.64
C MET A 240 -6.87 -31.56 1.04
N PRO A 241 -7.92 -30.71 0.93
CA PRO A 241 -7.86 -29.34 1.41
C PRO A 241 -7.74 -29.35 2.94
N ILE A 242 -6.75 -28.61 3.45
CA ILE A 242 -6.54 -28.33 4.88
C ILE A 242 -7.29 -27.05 5.24
N GLN A 243 -7.13 -26.02 4.40
CA GLN A 243 -7.75 -24.72 4.56
C GLN A 243 -8.26 -24.20 3.20
N SER A 244 -9.34 -23.43 3.22
CA SER A 244 -9.81 -22.63 2.09
C SER A 244 -10.07 -21.21 2.55
N SER A 245 -9.69 -20.22 1.75
CA SER A 245 -10.06 -18.82 1.90
C SER A 245 -10.61 -18.28 0.59
N LEU A 246 -11.49 -17.29 0.66
CA LEU A 246 -12.01 -16.60 -0.51
C LEU A 246 -11.46 -15.18 -0.53
N THR A 247 -10.82 -14.75 -1.62
CA THR A 247 -10.71 -13.32 -1.91
C THR A 247 -12.16 -12.85 -2.11
N HIS A 248 -12.64 -11.96 -1.25
CA HIS A 248 -14.07 -11.72 -1.12
C HIS A 248 -14.70 -11.28 -2.45
N ASN A 249 -15.57 -12.11 -3.02
CA ASN A 249 -16.66 -11.65 -3.89
C ASN A 249 -17.88 -12.55 -3.69
N GLU A 250 -18.70 -12.20 -2.70
CA GLU A 250 -20.14 -12.47 -2.80
C GLU A 250 -21.01 -11.21 -2.63
N SER A 251 -20.40 -10.01 -2.55
CA SER A 251 -21.12 -8.73 -2.51
C SER A 251 -20.34 -7.56 -3.13
N ALA A 252 -19.41 -7.79 -4.07
CA ALA A 252 -18.54 -6.74 -4.61
C ALA A 252 -19.22 -5.75 -5.59
N LEU A 253 -20.53 -5.50 -5.47
CA LEU A 253 -21.22 -4.51 -6.31
C LEU A 253 -22.17 -3.54 -5.60
N ASP A 254 -22.60 -3.76 -4.36
CA ASP A 254 -23.65 -2.90 -3.78
C ASP A 254 -23.13 -2.07 -2.61
N PHE A 255 -22.03 -1.31 -2.82
CA PHE A 255 -21.90 -0.07 -2.05
C PHE A 255 -23.05 0.85 -2.47
N GLU A 256 -24.13 0.82 -1.70
CA GLU A 256 -25.27 1.70 -1.90
C GLU A 256 -25.65 2.38 -0.58
N LEU A 257 -25.97 3.67 -0.68
CA LEU A 257 -26.66 4.35 0.41
C LEU A 257 -28.09 3.80 0.51
N THR A 258 -28.53 3.53 1.73
CA THR A 258 -29.95 3.29 1.99
C THR A 258 -30.77 4.53 1.65
N GLU A 259 -32.10 4.39 1.52
CA GLU A 259 -32.97 5.54 1.22
C GLU A 259 -32.85 6.67 2.26
N GLU A 260 -32.62 6.33 3.53
CA GLU A 260 -32.40 7.30 4.62
C GLU A 260 -31.05 8.00 4.48
N GLU A 261 -29.97 7.24 4.30
CA GLU A 261 -28.63 7.79 4.07
C GLU A 261 -28.58 8.68 2.83
N GLY A 262 -29.20 8.26 1.73
CA GLY A 262 -29.27 9.03 0.49
C GLY A 262 -30.01 10.36 0.65
N LYS A 263 -31.08 10.40 1.45
CA LYS A 263 -31.78 11.66 1.77
C LYS A 263 -30.90 12.62 2.57
N VAL A 264 -30.18 12.09 3.57
CA VAL A 264 -29.24 12.90 4.35
C VAL A 264 -28.10 13.41 3.47
N TYR A 265 -27.57 12.56 2.59
CA TYR A 265 -26.53 12.92 1.63
C TYR A 265 -26.93 14.09 0.74
N GLU A 266 -28.13 14.05 0.15
CA GLU A 266 -28.63 15.12 -0.70
C GLU A 266 -28.87 16.44 0.08
N LEU A 267 -29.28 16.35 1.35
CA LEU A 267 -29.40 17.54 2.21
C LEU A 267 -28.02 18.15 2.51
N LEU A 268 -27.05 17.32 2.90
CA LEU A 268 -25.66 17.76 3.12
C LEU A 268 -25.08 18.41 1.87
N LYS A 269 -25.34 17.83 0.69
CA LYS A 269 -24.89 18.39 -0.59
C LYS A 269 -25.51 19.75 -0.90
N ALA A 270 -26.74 20.00 -0.45
CA ALA A 270 -27.47 21.23 -0.73
C ALA A 270 -27.02 22.42 0.12
N ASP A 271 -26.70 22.20 1.40
CA ASP A 271 -26.42 23.30 2.35
C ASP A 271 -25.15 23.12 3.20
N LEU A 272 -24.46 21.99 3.09
CA LEU A 272 -23.25 21.65 3.83
C LEU A 272 -23.44 21.61 5.36
N ASP A 273 -24.68 21.49 5.87
CA ASP A 273 -24.94 21.44 7.31
C ASP A 273 -24.90 19.99 7.86
N VAL A 274 -23.80 19.64 8.52
CA VAL A 274 -23.58 18.31 9.14
C VAL A 274 -24.65 17.90 10.15
N LYS A 275 -25.47 18.83 10.65
CA LYS A 275 -26.57 18.49 11.55
C LYS A 275 -27.59 17.54 10.93
N HIS A 276 -27.70 17.48 9.60
CA HIS A 276 -28.55 16.50 8.92
C HIS A 276 -28.11 15.05 9.22
N ALA A 277 -26.84 14.82 9.55
CA ALA A 277 -26.28 13.51 9.86
C ALA A 277 -26.26 13.18 11.38
N LYS A 278 -26.77 14.07 12.23
CA LYS A 278 -26.65 13.96 13.70
C LYS A 278 -27.16 12.63 14.28
N ASP A 279 -28.27 12.14 13.73
CA ASP A 279 -28.93 10.92 14.23
C ASP A 279 -28.45 9.65 13.50
N LEU A 280 -27.52 9.77 12.55
CA LEU A 280 -26.98 8.63 11.83
C LEU A 280 -25.97 7.84 12.69
N PRO A 281 -25.95 6.51 12.57
CA PRO A 281 -24.93 5.70 13.21
C PRO A 281 -23.55 5.94 12.54
N PRO A 282 -22.44 5.63 13.25
CA PRO A 282 -21.08 5.84 12.73
C PRO A 282 -20.82 5.24 11.34
N ILE A 283 -21.33 4.03 11.09
CA ILE A 283 -21.18 3.33 9.80
C ILE A 283 -21.85 4.12 8.67
N SER A 284 -23.05 4.66 8.91
CA SER A 284 -23.76 5.47 7.92
C SER A 284 -22.97 6.73 7.57
N ILE A 285 -22.38 7.41 8.56
CA ILE A 285 -21.54 8.60 8.33
C ILE A 285 -20.29 8.25 7.51
N ALA A 286 -19.66 7.11 7.81
CA ALA A 286 -18.55 6.61 7.01
C ALA A 286 -18.97 6.30 5.56
N LYS A 287 -20.17 5.73 5.33
CA LYS A 287 -20.71 5.55 3.98
C LYS A 287 -20.94 6.88 3.26
N LEU A 288 -21.48 7.91 3.93
CA LEU A 288 -21.63 9.24 3.33
C LEU A 288 -20.28 9.83 2.90
N TYR A 289 -19.23 9.60 3.69
CA TYR A 289 -17.86 10.02 3.37
C TYR A 289 -17.31 9.31 2.12
N VAL A 290 -17.55 8.00 2.00
CA VAL A 290 -17.15 7.21 0.82
C VAL A 290 -17.93 7.65 -0.41
N GLN A 291 -19.26 7.84 -0.31
CA GLN A 291 -20.09 8.35 -1.40
C GLN A 291 -19.61 9.74 -1.87
N ALA A 292 -19.33 10.66 -0.95
CA ALA A 292 -18.77 11.97 -1.28
C ALA A 292 -17.43 11.88 -2.02
N SER A 293 -16.61 10.88 -1.69
CA SER A 293 -15.36 10.62 -2.39
C SER A 293 -15.59 10.10 -3.82
N LEU A 294 -16.54 9.18 -4.00
CA LEU A 294 -16.89 8.62 -5.31
C LEU A 294 -17.49 9.67 -6.25
N ASP A 295 -18.37 10.53 -5.73
CA ASP A 295 -19.01 11.61 -6.49
C ASP A 295 -18.11 12.83 -6.69
N LYS A 296 -16.90 12.82 -6.08
CA LYS A 296 -15.95 13.94 -6.08
C LYS A 296 -16.53 15.23 -5.48
N GLU A 297 -17.45 15.08 -4.53
CA GLU A 297 -18.06 16.16 -3.77
C GLU A 297 -17.16 16.51 -2.58
N TRP A 298 -15.99 17.07 -2.89
CA TRP A 298 -14.92 17.29 -1.93
C TRP A 298 -15.30 18.24 -0.79
N GLU A 299 -16.23 19.19 -1.04
CA GLU A 299 -16.77 20.05 0.01
C GLU A 299 -17.59 19.23 1.02
N VAL A 300 -18.52 18.40 0.56
CA VAL A 300 -19.30 17.50 1.42
C VAL A 300 -18.39 16.57 2.22
N LYS A 301 -17.38 16.00 1.55
CA LYS A 301 -16.37 15.15 2.21
C LYS A 301 -15.63 15.87 3.33
N TYR A 302 -15.25 17.13 3.08
CA TYR A 302 -14.53 17.94 4.07
C TYR A 302 -15.40 18.24 5.29
N GLU A 303 -16.68 18.58 5.09
CA GLU A 303 -17.58 18.88 6.20
C GLU A 303 -17.83 17.67 7.11
N LEU A 304 -17.73 16.44 6.59
CA LEU A 304 -17.87 15.22 7.40
C LEU A 304 -16.70 14.97 8.39
N TYR A 305 -15.60 15.73 8.28
CA TYR A 305 -14.54 15.67 9.28
C TYR A 305 -14.93 16.38 10.57
N THR A 306 -14.37 15.94 11.69
CA THR A 306 -14.53 16.62 12.97
C THR A 306 -14.02 18.07 12.92
N ASP A 307 -14.76 18.97 13.56
CA ASP A 307 -14.41 20.39 13.71
C ASP A 307 -13.84 20.70 15.11
N ARG A 308 -13.56 19.67 15.91
CA ARG A 308 -13.00 19.84 17.25
C ARG A 308 -11.60 20.42 17.22
N GLU A 309 -11.43 21.53 17.93
CA GLU A 309 -10.14 22.22 18.07
C GLU A 309 -9.04 21.37 18.73
N ASP A 310 -9.43 20.33 19.51
CA ASP A 310 -8.48 19.42 20.16
C ASP A 310 -8.03 18.25 19.27
N ARG A 311 -8.51 18.18 18.03
CA ARG A 311 -8.09 17.22 17.01
C ARG A 311 -7.29 17.93 15.92
N HIS A 312 -6.35 17.20 15.31
CA HIS A 312 -5.59 17.73 14.19
C HIS A 312 -6.53 17.91 12.99
N GLN A 313 -6.57 19.10 12.41
CA GLN A 313 -7.35 19.42 11.22
C GLN A 313 -6.45 20.26 10.30
N ILE A 314 -6.42 19.96 9.00
CA ILE A 314 -5.84 20.88 8.02
C ILE A 314 -6.88 21.86 7.54
N SER A 315 -6.44 23.03 7.08
CA SER A 315 -7.38 24.02 6.56
C SER A 315 -8.10 23.52 5.30
N LYS A 316 -9.32 23.99 5.04
CA LYS A 316 -10.08 23.67 3.83
C LYS A 316 -9.29 24.00 2.54
N GLU A 317 -8.53 25.09 2.55
CA GLU A 317 -7.65 25.47 1.42
C GLU A 317 -6.52 24.45 1.22
N GLU A 318 -5.87 24.02 2.30
CA GLU A 318 -4.81 23.00 2.27
C GLU A 318 -5.35 21.63 1.82
N TYR A 319 -6.53 21.24 2.32
CA TYR A 319 -7.21 20.02 1.92
C TYR A 319 -7.43 19.93 0.39
N PHE A 320 -7.96 20.99 -0.22
CA PHE A 320 -8.21 21.00 -1.66
C PHE A 320 -6.94 21.00 -2.50
N ASN A 321 -5.82 21.50 -1.96
CA ASN A 321 -4.54 21.47 -2.64
C ASN A 321 -3.89 20.07 -2.62
N GLU A 322 -4.18 19.25 -1.60
CA GLU A 322 -3.49 17.95 -1.38
C GLU A 322 -4.32 16.72 -1.77
N MET A 323 -5.64 16.74 -1.58
CA MET A 323 -6.47 15.50 -1.53
C MET A 323 -7.26 15.18 -2.82
N THR A 324 -7.01 15.87 -3.93
CA THR A 324 -7.84 15.76 -5.16
C THR A 324 -7.43 14.69 -6.17
N ASN A 325 -6.48 13.80 -5.82
CA ASN A 325 -5.84 12.90 -6.79
C ASN A 325 -6.24 11.41 -6.72
N GLN A 326 -7.16 11.01 -5.84
CA GLN A 326 -7.58 9.59 -5.76
C GLN A 326 -8.50 9.22 -6.93
N THR A 327 -8.24 8.07 -7.57
CA THR A 327 -9.11 7.51 -8.61
C THR A 327 -10.34 6.84 -7.99
N LYS A 328 -11.40 6.68 -8.79
CA LYS A 328 -12.61 5.96 -8.36
C LYS A 328 -12.28 4.55 -7.87
N GLU A 329 -11.46 3.84 -8.65
CA GLU A 329 -10.99 2.48 -8.33
C GLU A 329 -10.21 2.43 -7.00
N GLN A 330 -9.33 3.40 -6.74
CA GLN A 330 -8.61 3.47 -5.46
C GLN A 330 -9.56 3.65 -4.27
N ILE A 331 -10.61 4.45 -4.42
CA ILE A 331 -11.62 4.68 -3.38
C ILE A 331 -12.44 3.41 -3.14
N GLU A 332 -12.92 2.77 -4.21
CA GLU A 332 -13.68 1.51 -4.14
C GLU A 332 -12.85 0.42 -3.47
N ASN A 333 -11.56 0.30 -3.81
CA ASN A 333 -10.66 -0.69 -3.21
C ASN A 333 -10.36 -0.40 -1.73
N SER A 334 -10.12 0.87 -1.37
CA SER A 334 -9.74 1.28 -0.01
C SER A 334 -10.88 1.12 1.00
N PHE A 335 -12.12 1.30 0.56
CA PHE A 335 -13.30 1.29 1.43
C PHE A 335 -14.24 0.12 1.14
N PHE A 336 -13.79 -0.87 0.38
CA PHE A 336 -14.52 -2.10 0.18
C PHE A 336 -14.89 -2.74 1.51
N GLY A 337 -16.13 -3.19 1.65
CA GLY A 337 -16.62 -3.86 2.86
C GLY A 337 -16.94 -2.93 4.02
N ILE A 338 -16.77 -1.60 3.88
CA ILE A 338 -17.05 -0.66 4.97
C ILE A 338 -18.51 -0.71 5.45
N GLN A 339 -19.46 -1.01 4.56
CA GLN A 339 -20.88 -1.16 4.91
C GLN A 339 -21.16 -2.32 5.89
N ASP A 340 -20.29 -3.34 5.88
CA ASP A 340 -20.37 -4.54 6.72
C ASP A 340 -19.45 -4.42 7.95
N GLY A 341 -18.80 -3.27 8.12
CA GLY A 341 -17.87 -2.99 9.20
C GLY A 341 -18.53 -3.07 10.58
N THR A 342 -17.72 -3.36 11.59
CA THR A 342 -18.14 -3.34 13.00
C THR A 342 -17.60 -2.11 13.70
N PHE A 343 -18.51 -1.29 14.23
CA PHE A 343 -18.13 -0.14 15.03
C PHE A 343 -17.81 -0.52 16.48
N ARG A 344 -16.71 0.01 17.02
CA ARG A 344 -16.31 -0.08 18.43
C ARG A 344 -16.01 1.30 18.98
N GLU A 345 -16.78 1.71 19.99
CA GLU A 345 -16.56 2.93 20.75
C GLU A 345 -15.34 2.76 21.68
N SER A 346 -14.57 3.82 21.87
CA SER A 346 -13.44 3.85 22.81
C SER A 346 -13.90 3.83 24.27
N GLU A 347 -13.05 3.35 25.17
CA GLU A 347 -13.39 3.25 26.61
C GLU A 347 -13.71 4.60 27.25
N ASP A 348 -13.11 5.69 26.74
CA ASP A 348 -13.33 7.05 27.21
C ASP A 348 -14.57 7.71 26.57
N GLY A 349 -15.24 7.04 25.62
CA GLY A 349 -16.42 7.52 24.90
C GLY A 349 -16.16 8.75 24.01
N SER A 350 -14.90 9.13 23.78
CA SER A 350 -14.54 10.32 23.00
C SER A 350 -14.40 10.05 21.50
N GLY A 351 -14.41 8.78 21.09
CA GLY A 351 -14.24 8.35 19.72
C GLY A 351 -14.56 6.87 19.52
N GLY A 352 -14.16 6.34 18.39
CA GLY A 352 -14.30 4.93 18.06
C GLY A 352 -13.66 4.61 16.72
N HIS A 353 -13.73 3.36 16.31
CA HIS A 353 -13.30 2.94 14.99
C HIS A 353 -14.28 1.93 14.40
N ILE A 354 -14.38 1.93 13.08
CA ILE A 354 -15.05 0.88 12.31
C ILE A 354 -13.96 -0.05 11.79
N SER A 355 -14.02 -1.32 12.16
CA SER A 355 -13.18 -2.36 11.57
C SER A 355 -13.93 -3.05 10.44
N PHE A 356 -13.33 -3.15 9.26
CA PHE A 356 -13.91 -3.82 8.10
C PHE A 356 -12.83 -4.55 7.31
N MET A 357 -13.21 -5.52 6.48
CA MET A 357 -12.28 -6.29 5.66
C MET A 357 -12.26 -5.70 4.24
N ASN A 358 -11.09 -5.31 3.75
CA ASN A 358 -10.94 -4.76 2.40
C ASN A 358 -10.96 -5.86 1.32
N ILE A 359 -10.86 -5.49 0.03
CA ILE A 359 -10.81 -6.46 -1.09
C ILE A 359 -9.67 -7.47 -0.96
N SER A 360 -8.57 -7.09 -0.34
CA SER A 360 -7.38 -7.93 -0.15
C SER A 360 -7.52 -8.90 1.03
N GLY A 361 -8.61 -8.83 1.81
CA GLY A 361 -8.80 -9.64 3.01
C GLY A 361 -8.14 -9.05 4.27
N GLU A 362 -7.58 -7.85 4.20
CA GLU A 362 -6.95 -7.17 5.32
C GLU A 362 -7.99 -6.42 6.16
N VAL A 363 -7.78 -6.41 7.48
CA VAL A 363 -8.61 -5.62 8.39
C VAL A 363 -8.17 -4.16 8.36
N TRP A 364 -9.06 -3.29 7.90
CA TRP A 364 -8.87 -1.85 7.86
C TRP A 364 -9.68 -1.14 8.95
N GLY A 365 -9.18 0.00 9.40
CA GLY A 365 -9.78 0.81 10.46
C GLY A 365 -10.22 2.20 9.97
N PHE A 366 -11.49 2.55 10.19
CA PHE A 366 -12.01 3.89 9.92
C PHE A 366 -12.28 4.61 11.24
N SER A 367 -11.47 5.64 11.54
CA SER A 367 -11.54 6.36 12.81
C SER A 367 -12.68 7.37 12.86
N MET A 368 -13.43 7.34 13.95
CA MET A 368 -14.58 8.21 14.22
C MET A 368 -14.35 9.00 15.50
N VAL A 369 -14.82 10.24 15.53
CA VAL A 369 -14.79 11.13 16.69
C VAL A 369 -16.22 11.42 17.13
N LYS A 370 -16.45 11.40 18.45
CA LYS A 370 -17.73 11.80 19.00
C LYS A 370 -17.70 13.30 19.31
N GLU A 371 -18.69 14.01 18.79
CA GLU A 371 -18.82 15.45 18.99
C GLU A 371 -19.48 15.80 20.33
N GLU A 372 -19.32 17.05 20.75
CA GLU A 372 -19.90 17.55 22.01
C GLU A 372 -21.43 17.41 22.05
N ASP A 373 -22.06 17.49 20.89
CA ASP A 373 -23.51 17.40 20.75
C ASP A 373 -24.03 15.95 20.62
N GLY A 374 -23.12 14.97 20.72
CA GLY A 374 -23.36 13.53 20.68
C GLY A 374 -23.33 12.92 19.27
N SER A 375 -23.20 13.72 18.21
CA SER A 375 -23.04 13.24 16.84
C SER A 375 -21.67 12.60 16.61
N TRP A 376 -21.53 11.92 15.48
CA TRP A 376 -20.28 11.28 15.07
C TRP A 376 -19.71 11.98 13.85
N SER A 377 -18.39 12.13 13.79
CA SER A 377 -17.68 12.72 12.66
C SER A 377 -16.47 11.86 12.28
N VAL A 378 -15.98 12.03 11.05
CA VAL A 378 -14.78 11.35 10.57
C VAL A 378 -13.54 11.98 11.22
N SER A 379 -12.62 11.16 11.72
CA SER A 379 -11.35 11.67 12.24
C SER A 379 -10.44 12.12 11.08
N PHE A 380 -9.79 13.26 11.25
CA PHE A 380 -8.85 13.79 10.27
C PHE A 380 -7.45 13.20 10.52
N ILE A 381 -7.19 12.02 9.92
CA ILE A 381 -5.90 11.39 9.55
C ILE A 381 -6.14 9.87 9.34
N PRO A 382 -5.54 9.24 8.31
CA PRO A 382 -5.90 7.89 7.86
C PRO A 382 -5.19 6.78 8.66
N LEU A 383 -5.92 5.69 8.87
CA LEU A 383 -5.48 4.29 8.77
C LEU A 383 -4.04 3.96 9.22
N GLN A 384 -3.91 3.23 10.33
CA GLN A 384 -2.76 2.36 10.63
C GLN A 384 -3.22 0.91 10.64
#